data_AF-A0A4P5W0M6-F1
#
_entry.id   AF-A0A4P5W0M6-F1
#
_cell.length_a   1.000
_cell.length_b   1.000
_cell.length_c   1.000
_cell.angle_alpha   90.00
_cell.angle_beta   90.00
_cell.angle_gamma   90.00
#
_symmetry.space_group_name_H-M   'P 1'
#
loop_
_entity.id
_entity.type
_entity.pdbx_description
1 polymer ?
#
loop_
_entity_poly.entity_id
_entity_poly.type
_entity_poly.pdbx_seq_one_letter_code
_entity_poly.pdbx_strand_id
1 'polypeptide(L)'
;MELSTLSRVTTFLVFGAGFATFFAGGQVALSVTFTDRWMVIFPLAQAAAGVVTMLTSRALAHPRRWALFATLPLCGMLAVFGITWAFWAMAHGLFTLLALVSPAWSCLAGLGFLVSLSDSVEVEKVRRAGDLETERLNAEAAVELARGSADDLPVPPRRRPWLLPLMYLGAALPVLALIATGVWPEEWEAMWARTRGVLAGRNPLESGFVAQATDFPYSGSPVEWYLDYEASWLPVDKPRILAVMDAIANDVAWELAATTGEADPVAAETALWAAGEQKQLPLWIAAAMRKQEFYYNAEALFSRSFDPSLHRGDAWVHLDCDQLVYAFMHVAARLDLAMKAIPSPYHVYLRYDGPSGEPPLFVETTQFRAIDVDGTRVSFDGQTIGEEFFMAEDYYSSGRGGTWASPEITAAAGLYQPWTEKELNDNIVANVLVGVAKQGMEPYPAASEARLAGTRDPMLVTNLYLWYLHQAEDNFDRGDLGMTQTMAARAQELRAEFGPLIIYLEPKEDALLARVAEALNAQNAP
;
A
#
# COMPACT_ATOMS: atom_id res chain seq x y z
N MET A 1 27.80 43.66 -32.82
CA MET A 1 26.64 42.88 -33.31
C MET A 1 25.72 42.65 -32.13
N GLU A 2 24.55 43.26 -32.13
CA GLU A 2 23.53 42.90 -31.16
C GLU A 2 22.96 41.52 -31.50
N LEU A 3 22.90 40.62 -30.51
CA LEU A 3 22.21 39.34 -30.66
C LEU A 3 20.75 39.61 -30.99
N SER A 4 20.22 38.93 -32.01
CA SER A 4 18.79 38.96 -32.32
C SER A 4 17.99 38.53 -31.09
N THR A 5 16.81 39.11 -30.90
CA THR A 5 15.90 38.76 -29.78
C THR A 5 15.67 37.25 -29.70
N LEU A 6 15.59 36.58 -30.87
CA LEU A 6 15.43 35.14 -30.97
C LEU A 6 16.63 34.37 -30.37
N SER A 7 17.86 34.77 -30.69
CA SER A 7 19.06 34.13 -30.14
C SER A 7 19.15 34.27 -28.61
N ARG A 8 18.71 35.41 -28.07
CA ARG A 8 18.63 35.63 -26.61
C ARG A 8 17.58 34.72 -25.96
N VAL A 9 16.40 34.59 -26.57
CA VAL A 9 15.33 33.70 -26.10
C VAL A 9 15.79 32.24 -26.15
N THR A 10 16.39 31.79 -27.25
CA THR A 10 16.90 30.41 -27.37
C THR A 10 18.00 30.14 -26.34
N THR A 11 18.92 31.08 -26.14
CA THR A 11 19.96 30.96 -25.10
C THR A 11 19.35 30.82 -23.71
N PHE A 12 18.32 31.62 -23.39
CA PHE A 12 17.60 31.54 -22.13
C PHE A 12 16.86 30.20 -21.96
N LEU A 13 16.20 29.70 -23.00
CA LEU A 13 15.50 28.42 -22.97
C LEU A 13 16.46 27.25 -22.75
N VAL A 14 17.60 27.22 -23.47
CA VAL A 14 18.63 26.19 -23.30
C VAL A 14 19.23 26.25 -21.89
N PHE A 15 19.52 27.45 -21.38
CA PHE A 15 19.98 27.62 -20.02
C PHE A 15 18.96 27.10 -18.99
N GLY A 16 17.69 27.47 -19.15
CA GLY A 16 16.60 27.02 -18.28
C GLY A 16 16.42 25.50 -18.29
N ALA A 17 16.54 24.86 -19.45
CA ALA A 17 16.51 23.40 -19.57
C ALA A 17 17.67 22.76 -18.81
N GLY A 18 18.90 23.26 -19.00
CA GLY A 18 20.08 22.78 -18.27
C GLY A 18 19.97 22.98 -16.75
N PHE A 19 19.41 24.11 -16.32
CA PHE A 19 19.16 24.40 -14.91
C PHE A 19 18.14 23.43 -14.30
N ALA A 20 16.98 23.25 -14.94
CA ALA A 20 15.95 22.32 -14.47
C ALA A 20 16.46 20.88 -14.39
N THR A 21 17.22 20.44 -15.41
CA THR A 21 17.87 19.12 -15.42
C THR A 21 18.88 18.97 -14.28
N PHE A 22 19.71 20.00 -14.02
CA PHE A 22 20.70 19.97 -12.94
C PHE A 22 20.05 19.76 -11.57
N PHE A 23 19.02 20.55 -11.26
CA PHE A 23 18.33 20.45 -9.97
C PHE A 23 17.50 19.17 -9.85
N ALA A 24 16.86 18.70 -10.94
CA ALA A 24 16.14 17.43 -10.91
C ALA A 24 17.07 16.25 -10.60
N GLY A 25 18.22 16.16 -11.31
CA GLY A 25 19.23 15.14 -11.04
C GLY A 25 19.83 15.26 -9.64
N GLY A 26 20.18 16.48 -9.22
CA GLY A 26 20.75 16.73 -7.89
C GLY A 26 19.79 16.39 -6.74
N GLN A 27 18.52 16.78 -6.85
CA GLN A 27 17.50 16.47 -5.85
C GLN A 27 17.37 14.96 -5.69
N VAL A 28 17.23 14.21 -6.79
CA VAL A 28 17.06 12.75 -6.74
C VAL A 28 18.30 12.05 -6.19
N ALA A 29 19.50 12.49 -6.54
CA ALA A 29 20.73 11.92 -5.97
C ALA A 29 20.83 12.11 -4.45
N LEU A 30 20.19 13.16 -3.90
CA LEU A 30 20.24 13.49 -2.48
C LEU A 30 19.03 12.95 -1.69
N SER A 31 17.87 12.80 -2.32
CA SER A 31 16.61 12.46 -1.65
C SER A 31 16.25 10.98 -1.71
N VAL A 32 16.91 10.20 -2.58
CA VAL A 32 16.55 8.80 -2.83
C VAL A 32 17.61 7.85 -2.30
N THR A 33 17.18 6.91 -1.47
CA THR A 33 17.99 5.78 -1.03
C THR A 33 17.89 4.68 -2.08
N PHE A 34 18.93 4.54 -2.91
CA PHE A 34 18.99 3.47 -3.91
C PHE A 34 19.36 2.14 -3.25
N THR A 35 18.58 1.09 -3.50
CA THR A 35 18.88 -0.29 -3.10
C THR A 35 20.23 -0.75 -3.66
N ASP A 36 20.51 -0.38 -4.91
CA ASP A 36 21.77 -0.62 -5.59
C ASP A 36 22.63 0.64 -5.63
N ARG A 37 23.81 0.61 -4.99
CA ARG A 37 24.73 1.77 -4.90
C ARG A 37 25.15 2.35 -6.25
N TRP A 38 25.13 1.56 -7.32
CA TRP A 38 25.52 2.01 -8.65
C TRP A 38 24.43 2.85 -9.34
N MET A 39 23.16 2.74 -8.92
CA MET A 39 22.06 3.50 -9.52
C MET A 39 22.14 5.01 -9.26
N VAL A 40 22.89 5.45 -8.23
CA VAL A 40 23.15 6.88 -7.96
C VAL A 40 23.91 7.56 -9.11
N ILE A 41 24.58 6.80 -9.98
CA ILE A 41 25.33 7.34 -11.12
C ILE A 41 24.38 8.01 -12.14
N PHE A 42 23.15 7.51 -12.30
CA PHE A 42 22.20 8.07 -13.26
C PHE A 42 21.77 9.51 -12.93
N PRO A 43 21.27 9.83 -11.73
CA PRO A 43 20.91 11.21 -11.39
C PRO A 43 22.13 12.14 -11.37
N LEU A 44 23.32 11.64 -11.02
CA LEU A 44 24.56 12.42 -11.10
C LEU A 44 24.97 12.72 -12.56
N ALA A 45 24.82 11.75 -13.46
CA ALA A 45 25.07 11.94 -14.89
C ALA A 45 24.06 12.93 -15.50
N GLN A 46 22.79 12.87 -15.08
CA GLN A 46 21.77 13.86 -15.45
C GLN A 46 22.14 15.26 -14.95
N ALA A 47 22.57 15.39 -13.69
CA ALA A 47 23.00 16.67 -13.14
C ALA A 47 24.19 17.24 -13.92
N ALA A 48 25.19 16.41 -14.23
CA ALA A 48 26.33 16.79 -15.06
C ALA A 48 25.91 17.23 -16.48
N ALA A 49 24.97 16.53 -17.11
CA ALA A 49 24.41 16.91 -18.41
C ALA A 49 23.67 18.26 -18.35
N GLY A 50 22.98 18.56 -17.24
CA GLY A 50 22.41 19.88 -16.97
C GLY A 50 23.46 20.98 -16.95
N VAL A 51 24.60 20.75 -16.28
CA VAL A 51 25.75 21.68 -16.26
C VAL A 51 26.33 21.88 -17.66
N VAL A 52 26.55 20.80 -18.42
CA VAL A 52 27.05 20.90 -19.80
C VAL A 52 26.10 21.73 -20.66
N THR A 53 24.78 21.55 -20.51
CA THR A 53 23.75 22.31 -21.25
C THR A 53 23.75 23.80 -20.88
N MET A 54 23.91 24.12 -19.59
CA MET A 54 24.10 25.51 -19.16
C MET A 54 25.37 26.12 -19.76
N LEU A 55 26.47 25.38 -19.82
CA LEU A 55 27.73 25.87 -20.40
C LEU A 55 27.63 26.05 -21.93
N THR A 56 26.96 25.15 -22.64
CA THR A 56 26.76 25.28 -24.10
C THR A 56 25.83 26.44 -24.45
N SER A 57 24.88 26.82 -23.57
CA SER A 57 24.06 28.02 -23.76
C SER A 57 24.91 29.29 -23.91
N ARG A 58 26.01 29.44 -23.16
CA ARG A 58 26.95 30.56 -23.32
C ARG A 58 27.61 30.55 -24.69
N ALA A 59 27.88 29.36 -25.23
CA ALA A 59 28.42 29.23 -26.58
C ALA A 59 27.40 29.56 -27.67
N LEU A 60 26.10 29.56 -27.39
CA LEU A 60 25.06 30.03 -28.33
C LEU A 60 24.98 31.56 -28.42
N ALA A 61 25.48 32.29 -27.41
CA ALA A 61 25.60 33.76 -27.45
C ALA A 61 26.63 34.24 -28.49
N HIS A 62 27.47 33.34 -29.00
CA HIS A 62 28.36 33.60 -30.12
C HIS A 62 28.06 32.56 -31.20
N PRO A 63 27.54 32.91 -32.38
CA PRO A 63 26.96 31.95 -33.34
C PRO A 63 28.02 31.03 -33.97
N ARG A 64 28.50 30.07 -33.19
CA ARG A 64 29.49 29.07 -33.58
C ARG A 64 28.73 27.80 -33.98
N ARG A 65 28.89 27.37 -35.23
CA ARG A 65 28.18 26.20 -35.79
C ARG A 65 28.35 24.93 -34.96
N TRP A 66 29.51 24.72 -34.33
CA TRP A 66 29.73 23.54 -33.49
C TRP A 66 28.85 23.54 -32.23
N ALA A 67 28.58 24.72 -31.62
CA ALA A 67 27.70 24.82 -30.47
C ALA A 67 26.26 24.46 -30.87
N LEU A 68 25.88 24.75 -32.12
CA LEU A 68 24.60 24.34 -32.67
C LEU A 68 24.50 22.80 -32.75
N PHE A 69 25.49 22.14 -33.37
CA PHE A 69 25.48 20.68 -33.50
C PHE A 69 25.59 19.93 -32.17
N ALA A 70 26.20 20.53 -31.14
CA ALA A 70 26.28 19.93 -29.81
C ALA A 70 24.99 20.07 -29.00
N THR A 71 24.27 21.19 -29.12
CA THR A 71 23.14 21.50 -28.22
C THR A 71 21.86 20.75 -28.59
N LEU A 72 21.57 20.55 -29.88
CA LEU A 72 20.36 19.85 -30.33
C LEU A 72 20.29 18.39 -29.83
N PRO A 73 21.30 17.52 -30.05
CA PRO A 73 21.26 16.14 -29.54
C PRO A 73 21.27 16.12 -28.02
N LEU A 74 21.93 17.08 -27.35
CA LEU A 74 21.93 17.19 -25.91
C LEU A 74 20.53 17.50 -25.36
N CYS A 75 19.82 18.48 -25.93
CA CYS A 75 18.43 18.78 -25.54
C CYS A 75 17.47 17.62 -25.86
N GLY A 76 17.64 16.94 -26.99
CA GLY A 76 16.85 15.75 -27.33
C GLY A 76 17.08 14.60 -26.36
N MET A 77 18.34 14.34 -26.01
CA MET A 77 18.72 13.34 -25.02
C MET A 77 18.15 13.69 -23.64
N LEU A 78 18.28 14.95 -23.19
CA LEU A 78 17.71 15.41 -21.92
C LEU A 78 16.19 15.35 -21.88
N ALA A 79 15.50 15.57 -23.00
CA ALA A 79 14.05 15.41 -23.07
C ALA A 79 13.67 13.94 -22.90
N VAL A 80 14.30 13.02 -23.63
CA VAL A 80 14.02 11.57 -23.55
C VAL A 80 14.35 11.04 -22.16
N PHE A 81 15.57 11.27 -21.67
CA PHE A 81 15.97 10.83 -20.34
C PHE A 81 15.15 11.50 -19.25
N GLY A 82 14.83 12.79 -19.39
CA GLY A 82 13.98 13.49 -18.43
C GLY A 82 12.57 12.90 -18.38
N ILE A 83 11.99 12.49 -19.51
CA ILE A 83 10.69 11.79 -19.55
C ILE A 83 10.80 10.43 -18.86
N THR A 84 11.76 9.60 -19.28
CA THR A 84 11.97 8.28 -18.69
C THR A 84 12.22 8.38 -17.18
N TRP A 85 12.95 9.42 -16.75
CA TRP A 85 13.25 9.66 -15.36
C TRP A 85 12.06 10.19 -14.57
N ALA A 86 11.25 11.09 -15.15
CA ALA A 86 9.99 11.51 -14.54
C ALA A 86 9.08 10.31 -14.32
N PHE A 87 8.98 9.40 -15.29
CA PHE A 87 8.24 8.15 -15.14
C PHE A 87 8.79 7.27 -14.01
N TRP A 88 10.11 7.08 -13.96
CA TRP A 88 10.74 6.31 -12.89
C TRP A 88 10.50 6.94 -11.51
N ALA A 89 10.71 8.25 -11.37
CA ALA A 89 10.52 8.98 -10.12
C ALA A 89 9.05 8.92 -9.66
N MET A 90 8.09 9.10 -10.58
CA MET A 90 6.66 8.95 -10.28
C MET A 90 6.32 7.53 -9.84
N ALA A 91 6.84 6.51 -10.53
CA ALA A 91 6.62 5.10 -10.14
C ALA A 91 7.19 4.75 -8.76
N HIS A 92 8.13 5.54 -8.24
CA HIS A 92 8.72 5.37 -6.91
C HIS A 92 8.21 6.41 -5.89
N GLY A 93 7.13 7.14 -6.21
CA GLY A 93 6.50 8.10 -5.29
C GLY A 93 7.31 9.38 -5.04
N LEU A 94 8.30 9.68 -5.88
CA LEU A 94 9.18 10.84 -5.73
C LEU A 94 8.63 12.02 -6.52
N PHE A 95 8.06 12.98 -5.79
CA PHE A 95 7.55 14.20 -6.40
C PHE A 95 8.69 15.17 -6.73
N THR A 96 8.98 15.31 -8.02
CA THR A 96 9.89 16.35 -8.51
C THR A 96 9.21 17.16 -9.61
N LEU A 97 8.56 18.27 -9.25
CA LEU A 97 8.01 19.24 -10.22
C LEU A 97 9.01 19.59 -11.32
N LEU A 98 10.30 19.64 -10.97
CA LEU A 98 11.40 19.87 -11.90
C LEU A 98 11.62 18.72 -12.90
N ALA A 99 11.35 17.46 -12.55
CA ALA A 99 11.44 16.35 -13.51
C ALA A 99 10.31 16.37 -14.54
N LEU A 100 9.13 16.91 -14.20
CA LEU A 100 8.04 17.11 -15.15
C LEU A 100 8.26 18.33 -16.06
N VAL A 101 8.84 19.41 -15.50
CA VAL A 101 9.11 20.64 -16.25
C VAL A 101 10.35 20.51 -17.14
N SER A 102 11.37 19.76 -16.73
CA SER A 102 12.64 19.62 -17.46
C SER A 102 12.48 19.12 -18.91
N PRO A 103 11.66 18.09 -19.20
CA PRO A 103 11.45 17.64 -20.57
C PRO A 103 10.70 18.64 -21.43
N ALA A 104 9.64 19.24 -20.90
CA ALA A 104 8.88 20.26 -21.60
C ALA A 104 9.79 21.45 -21.96
N TRP A 105 10.64 21.88 -21.03
CA TRP A 105 11.60 22.95 -21.26
C TRP A 105 12.69 22.57 -22.27
N SER A 106 13.15 21.32 -22.25
CA SER A 106 14.13 20.78 -23.20
C SER A 106 13.56 20.71 -24.62
N CYS A 107 12.29 20.34 -24.76
CA CYS A 107 11.57 20.38 -26.04
C CYS A 107 11.40 21.81 -26.56
N LEU A 108 11.02 22.76 -25.69
CA LEU A 108 10.93 24.17 -26.05
C LEU A 108 12.29 24.76 -26.47
N ALA A 109 13.36 24.38 -25.78
CA ALA A 109 14.73 24.76 -26.15
C ALA A 109 15.11 24.20 -27.53
N GLY A 110 14.80 22.93 -27.80
CA GLY A 110 15.01 22.29 -29.12
C GLY A 110 14.21 22.96 -30.24
N LEU A 111 12.97 23.37 -29.98
CA LEU A 111 12.15 24.10 -30.96
C LEU A 111 12.66 25.52 -31.21
N GLY A 112 12.95 26.29 -30.16
CA GLY A 112 13.54 27.62 -30.29
C GLY A 112 14.87 27.60 -31.03
N PHE A 113 15.60 26.49 -30.89
CA PHE A 113 16.83 26.22 -31.63
C PHE A 113 16.58 25.97 -33.13
N LEU A 114 15.62 25.11 -33.50
CA LEU A 114 15.28 24.85 -34.91
C LEU A 114 14.83 26.12 -35.64
N VAL A 115 14.08 26.98 -34.95
CA VAL A 115 13.68 28.30 -35.48
C VAL A 115 14.90 29.21 -35.68
N SER A 116 15.84 29.23 -34.72
CA SER A 116 17.06 30.04 -34.86
C SER A 116 17.99 29.54 -35.96
N LEU A 117 17.99 28.24 -36.26
CA LEU A 117 18.73 27.64 -37.38
C LEU A 117 18.16 28.10 -38.72
N SER A 118 16.83 28.07 -38.87
CA SER A 118 16.12 28.61 -40.04
C SER A 118 16.52 30.05 -40.30
N ASP A 119 16.48 30.90 -39.27
CA ASP A 119 16.83 32.32 -39.35
C ASP A 119 18.32 32.51 -39.73
N SER A 120 19.22 31.69 -39.17
CA SER A 120 20.65 31.76 -39.49
C SER A 120 20.97 31.37 -40.94
N VAL A 121 20.26 30.38 -41.49
CA VAL A 121 20.39 29.97 -42.90
C VAL A 121 19.86 31.06 -43.82
N GLU A 122 18.77 31.73 -43.42
CA GLU A 122 18.17 32.83 -44.18
C GLU A 122 19.05 34.08 -44.13
N VAL A 123 19.60 34.45 -42.97
CA VAL A 123 20.58 35.53 -42.83
C VAL A 123 21.86 35.24 -43.60
N GLU A 124 22.35 34.00 -43.62
CA GLU A 124 23.52 33.67 -44.42
C GLU A 124 23.23 33.62 -45.92
N LYS A 125 22.02 33.25 -46.32
CA LYS A 125 21.55 33.41 -47.71
C LYS A 125 21.45 34.88 -48.10
N VAL A 126 20.89 35.74 -47.25
CA VAL A 126 20.81 37.19 -47.48
C VAL A 126 22.19 37.82 -47.45
N ARG A 127 23.09 37.37 -46.58
CA ARG A 127 24.48 37.84 -46.55
C ARG A 127 25.25 37.40 -47.78
N ARG A 128 25.12 36.15 -48.24
CA ARG A 128 25.72 35.70 -49.50
C ARG A 128 25.10 36.39 -50.70
N ALA A 129 23.78 36.60 -50.70
CA ALA A 129 23.10 37.37 -51.73
C ALA A 129 23.59 38.82 -51.71
N GLY A 130 23.76 39.42 -50.54
CA GLY A 130 24.29 40.76 -50.35
C GLY A 130 25.77 40.86 -50.68
N ASP A 131 26.60 39.86 -50.39
CA ASP A 131 28.02 39.81 -50.77
C ASP A 131 28.14 39.63 -52.29
N LEU A 132 27.31 38.76 -52.90
CA LEU A 132 27.20 38.60 -54.36
C LEU A 132 26.62 39.85 -55.03
N GLU A 133 25.68 40.53 -54.37
CA GLU A 133 25.08 41.78 -54.85
C GLU A 133 26.02 42.95 -54.60
N THR A 134 26.89 42.91 -53.60
CA THR A 134 27.97 43.89 -53.40
C THR A 134 29.10 43.63 -54.39
N GLU A 135 29.43 42.37 -54.71
CA GLU A 135 30.34 42.02 -55.81
C GLU A 135 29.75 42.41 -57.15
N ARG A 136 28.45 42.17 -57.36
CA ARG A 136 27.70 42.61 -58.54
C ARG A 136 27.60 44.12 -58.61
N LEU A 137 27.30 44.83 -57.52
CA LEU A 137 27.26 46.29 -57.42
C LEU A 137 28.65 46.90 -57.49
N ASN A 138 29.72 46.22 -57.11
CA ASN A 138 31.09 46.68 -57.34
C ASN A 138 31.48 46.48 -58.82
N ALA A 139 31.01 45.40 -59.45
CA ALA A 139 31.15 45.15 -60.88
C ALA A 139 30.25 46.09 -61.72
N GLU A 140 29.05 46.41 -61.24
CA GLU A 140 28.08 47.31 -61.83
C GLU A 140 28.44 48.76 -61.53
N ALA A 141 28.99 49.14 -60.38
CA ALA A 141 29.54 50.47 -60.11
C ALA A 141 30.78 50.76 -60.96
N ALA A 142 31.57 49.74 -61.32
CA ALA A 142 32.60 49.85 -62.35
C ALA A 142 32.02 50.12 -63.75
N VAL A 143 30.73 49.81 -63.97
CA VAL A 143 29.98 50.03 -65.23
C VAL A 143 29.07 51.28 -65.16
N GLU A 144 28.56 51.67 -63.99
CA GLU A 144 27.69 52.82 -63.71
C GLU A 144 28.48 54.10 -63.43
N LEU A 145 29.79 54.02 -63.17
CA LEU A 145 30.70 55.16 -63.37
C LEU A 145 30.69 55.66 -64.83
N ALA A 146 30.07 54.91 -65.76
CA ALA A 146 29.83 55.34 -67.13
C ALA A 146 28.41 55.88 -67.39
N ARG A 147 27.38 55.65 -66.57
CA ARG A 147 26.00 56.17 -66.77
C ARG A 147 25.23 56.14 -65.45
N GLY A 148 24.77 57.31 -65.00
CA GLY A 148 24.07 57.46 -63.73
C GLY A 148 22.58 57.13 -63.76
N SER A 149 22.05 56.83 -62.56
CA SER A 149 20.69 57.08 -62.04
C SER A 149 20.10 55.92 -61.23
N ALA A 150 20.19 56.06 -59.90
CA ALA A 150 19.15 55.93 -58.85
C ALA A 150 18.19 54.72 -58.71
N ASP A 151 18.05 54.36 -57.42
CA ASP A 151 16.94 53.78 -56.65
C ASP A 151 16.64 52.27 -56.71
N ASP A 152 16.95 51.56 -55.60
CA ASP A 152 16.01 50.66 -54.91
C ASP A 152 16.53 50.23 -53.51
N LEU A 153 15.65 50.25 -52.50
CA LEU A 153 15.93 49.81 -51.11
C LEU A 153 15.22 48.47 -50.82
N PRO A 154 15.84 47.53 -50.06
CA PRO A 154 15.27 46.22 -49.81
C PRO A 154 14.15 46.22 -48.75
N VAL A 155 13.08 45.50 -49.04
CA VAL A 155 11.90 45.29 -48.18
C VAL A 155 12.24 44.28 -47.06
N PRO A 156 11.86 44.53 -45.79
CA PRO A 156 12.15 43.62 -44.67
C PRO A 156 11.28 42.35 -44.69
N PRO A 157 11.77 41.23 -44.12
CA PRO A 157 11.09 39.94 -44.16
C PRO A 157 9.81 39.93 -43.32
N ARG A 158 8.72 39.41 -43.91
CA ARG A 158 7.43 39.17 -43.25
C ARG A 158 7.55 38.06 -42.20
N ARG A 159 7.40 38.42 -40.91
CA ARG A 159 7.24 37.44 -39.82
C ARG A 159 5.94 36.64 -40.00
N ARG A 160 6.02 35.33 -39.80
CA ARG A 160 4.89 34.38 -39.91
C ARG A 160 4.28 34.12 -38.52
N PRO A 161 3.14 34.73 -38.16
CA PRO A 161 2.58 34.67 -36.80
C PRO A 161 1.98 33.30 -36.39
N TRP A 162 1.85 32.35 -37.32
CA TRP A 162 1.20 31.05 -37.09
C TRP A 162 2.10 29.97 -36.46
N LEU A 163 3.40 30.21 -36.30
CA LEU A 163 4.33 29.24 -35.71
C LEU A 163 4.21 29.12 -34.18
N LEU A 164 3.82 30.20 -33.49
CA LEU A 164 3.64 30.18 -32.03
C LEU A 164 2.49 29.25 -31.56
N PRO A 165 1.28 29.31 -32.16
CA PRO A 165 0.18 28.40 -31.79
C PRO A 165 0.52 26.92 -32.00
N LEU A 166 1.24 26.58 -33.08
CA LEU A 166 1.69 25.21 -33.36
C LEU A 166 2.68 24.68 -32.30
N MET A 167 3.54 25.55 -31.77
CA MET A 167 4.46 25.19 -30.68
C MET A 167 3.71 24.91 -29.37
N TYR A 168 2.67 25.69 -29.04
CA TYR A 168 1.85 25.42 -27.87
C TYR A 168 1.02 24.14 -28.01
N LEU A 169 0.48 23.86 -29.21
CA LEU A 169 -0.29 22.65 -29.48
C LEU A 169 0.57 21.38 -29.35
N GLY A 170 1.82 21.42 -29.87
CA GLY A 170 2.75 20.30 -29.79
C GLY A 170 3.22 19.98 -28.37
N ALA A 171 3.25 20.96 -27.46
CA ALA A 171 3.60 20.76 -26.06
C ALA A 171 2.42 20.26 -25.20
N ALA A 172 1.18 20.62 -25.57
CA ALA A 172 -0.02 20.20 -24.84
C ALA A 172 -0.47 18.77 -25.16
N LEU A 173 -0.23 18.30 -26.40
CA LEU A 173 -0.67 16.99 -26.90
C LEU A 173 -0.15 15.78 -26.09
N PRO A 174 1.12 15.70 -25.65
CA PRO A 174 1.61 14.57 -24.85
C PRO A 174 0.99 14.53 -23.44
N VAL A 175 0.76 15.70 -22.83
CA VAL A 175 0.12 15.82 -21.51
C VAL A 175 -1.35 15.42 -21.60
N LEU A 176 -2.05 15.86 -22.64
CA LEU A 176 -3.44 15.49 -22.89
C LEU A 176 -3.59 14.02 -23.29
N ALA A 177 -2.65 13.45 -24.06
CA ALA A 177 -2.62 12.03 -24.38
C ALA A 177 -2.38 11.17 -23.14
N LEU A 178 -1.52 11.60 -22.20
CA LEU A 178 -1.34 10.93 -20.91
C LEU A 178 -2.65 10.89 -20.11
N ILE A 179 -3.32 12.03 -19.97
CA ILE A 179 -4.61 12.14 -19.25
C ILE A 179 -5.68 11.27 -19.93
N ALA A 180 -5.70 11.22 -21.26
CA ALA A 180 -6.70 10.49 -22.03
C ALA A 180 -6.52 8.96 -22.04
N THR A 181 -5.31 8.44 -21.79
CA THR A 181 -5.07 6.99 -21.86
C THR A 181 -5.64 6.19 -20.68
N GLY A 182 -6.05 6.84 -19.59
CA GLY A 182 -6.84 6.21 -18.52
C GLY A 182 -6.16 5.02 -17.82
N VAL A 183 -4.85 4.86 -17.98
CA VAL A 183 -4.14 3.63 -17.55
C VAL A 183 -4.03 3.56 -16.03
N TRP A 184 -4.12 4.67 -15.30
CA TRP A 184 -3.70 4.75 -13.89
C TRP A 184 -4.69 5.40 -12.91
N PRO A 185 -5.99 5.04 -12.86
CA PRO A 185 -6.89 5.67 -11.87
C PRO A 185 -6.39 5.46 -10.42
N GLU A 186 -5.96 4.25 -10.08
CA GLU A 186 -5.61 3.87 -8.71
C GLU A 186 -4.27 4.45 -8.24
N GLU A 187 -3.24 4.39 -9.08
CA GLU A 187 -1.92 4.96 -8.78
C GLU A 187 -1.99 6.50 -8.73
N TRP A 188 -2.86 7.10 -9.53
CA TRP A 188 -3.13 8.53 -9.52
C TRP A 188 -3.87 8.96 -8.25
N GLU A 189 -4.91 8.24 -7.84
CA GLU A 189 -5.61 8.48 -6.56
C GLU A 189 -4.64 8.36 -5.37
N ALA A 190 -3.82 7.30 -5.32
CA ALA A 190 -2.81 7.13 -4.27
C ALA A 190 -1.77 8.27 -4.26
N MET A 191 -1.35 8.74 -5.44
CA MET A 191 -0.46 9.90 -5.57
C MET A 191 -1.13 11.19 -5.07
N TRP A 192 -2.40 11.41 -5.39
CA TRP A 192 -3.16 12.57 -4.91
C TRP A 192 -3.40 12.52 -3.41
N ALA A 193 -3.72 11.35 -2.85
CA ALA A 193 -3.82 11.15 -1.40
C ALA A 193 -2.51 11.54 -0.70
N ARG A 194 -1.36 11.07 -1.18
CA ARG A 194 -0.04 11.47 -0.64
C ARG A 194 0.20 12.97 -0.76
N THR A 195 -0.14 13.58 -1.89
CA THR A 195 0.02 15.02 -2.09
C THR A 195 -0.87 15.81 -1.11
N ARG A 196 -2.14 15.42 -0.96
CA ARG A 196 -3.08 16.03 0.00
C ARG A 196 -2.60 15.84 1.43
N GLY A 197 -2.08 14.67 1.79
CA GLY A 197 -1.49 14.42 3.12
C GLY A 197 -0.26 15.28 3.41
N VAL A 198 0.61 15.53 2.42
CA VAL A 198 1.75 16.46 2.59
C VAL A 198 1.25 17.89 2.78
N LEU A 199 0.22 18.29 2.04
CA LEU A 199 -0.43 19.60 2.22
C LEU A 199 -1.13 19.72 3.58
N ALA A 200 -1.63 18.62 4.14
CA ALA A 200 -2.13 18.50 5.51
C ALA A 200 -1.01 18.55 6.58
N GLY A 201 0.25 18.62 6.18
CA GLY A 201 1.40 18.75 7.08
C GLY A 201 2.09 17.43 7.41
N ARG A 202 1.71 16.31 6.78
CA ARG A 202 2.38 15.02 7.00
C ARG A 202 3.77 15.01 6.38
N ASN A 203 4.76 14.55 7.14
CA ASN A 203 6.13 14.41 6.65
C ASN A 203 6.26 13.11 5.81
N PRO A 204 6.68 13.17 4.53
CA PRO A 204 6.82 11.99 3.68
C PRO A 204 7.92 11.02 4.14
N LEU A 205 8.80 11.44 5.06
CA LEU A 205 9.85 10.61 5.63
C LEU A 205 9.44 9.92 6.95
N GLU A 206 8.27 10.26 7.50
CA GLU A 206 7.74 9.67 8.72
C GLU A 206 6.60 8.69 8.38
N SER A 207 6.52 7.59 9.13
CA SER A 207 5.42 6.63 8.98
C SER A 207 4.06 7.25 9.34
N GLY A 208 4.04 8.36 10.09
CA GLY A 208 2.81 8.96 10.62
C GLY A 208 2.03 8.01 11.54
N PHE A 209 2.74 7.07 12.16
CA PHE A 209 2.24 6.26 13.26
C PHE A 209 2.30 7.07 14.55
N VAL A 210 1.38 6.78 15.47
CA VAL A 210 1.43 7.37 16.80
C VAL A 210 2.63 6.85 17.57
N ALA A 211 3.30 7.73 18.33
CA ALA A 211 4.45 7.33 19.15
C ALA A 211 4.01 6.57 20.41
N GLN A 212 2.81 6.86 20.91
CA GLN A 212 2.20 6.21 22.07
C GLN A 212 0.69 6.18 21.86
N ALA A 213 0.10 4.99 21.95
CA ALA A 213 -1.34 4.81 21.89
C ALA A 213 -2.00 5.21 23.22
N THR A 214 -3.11 5.91 23.14
CA THR A 214 -3.95 6.38 24.25
C THR A 214 -5.35 5.78 24.18
N ASP A 215 -5.92 5.68 22.97
CA ASP A 215 -7.30 5.26 22.72
C ASP A 215 -7.39 3.78 22.31
N PHE A 216 -6.33 3.22 21.71
CA PHE A 216 -6.26 1.78 21.46
C PHE A 216 -6.23 1.01 22.81
N PRO A 217 -7.14 0.04 23.03
CA PRO A 217 -7.42 -0.46 24.38
C PRO A 217 -6.46 -1.56 24.85
N TYR A 218 -5.44 -1.89 24.06
CA TYR A 218 -4.50 -2.96 24.33
C TYR A 218 -3.07 -2.42 24.37
N SER A 219 -2.18 -3.08 25.10
CA SER A 219 -0.78 -2.65 25.24
C SER A 219 0.06 -2.79 23.97
N GLY A 220 -0.44 -3.50 22.95
CA GLY A 220 0.27 -3.76 21.70
C GLY A 220 -0.59 -4.44 20.65
N SER A 221 0.00 -4.67 19.47
CA SER A 221 -0.72 -5.27 18.36
C SER A 221 -0.97 -6.78 18.59
N PRO A 222 -2.22 -7.26 18.41
CA PRO A 222 -2.51 -8.69 18.45
C PRO A 222 -1.74 -9.52 17.42
N VAL A 223 -1.42 -8.94 16.25
CA VAL A 223 -0.58 -9.61 15.25
C VAL A 223 0.83 -9.83 15.78
N GLU A 224 1.41 -8.84 16.48
CA GLU A 224 2.76 -8.98 17.04
C GLU A 224 2.79 -10.10 18.10
N TRP A 225 1.79 -10.14 18.99
CA TRP A 225 1.64 -11.19 20.00
C TRP A 225 1.44 -12.57 19.38
N TYR A 226 0.59 -12.67 18.35
CA TYR A 226 0.36 -13.92 17.62
C TYR A 226 1.66 -14.43 17.00
N LEU A 227 2.40 -13.58 16.28
CA LEU A 227 3.66 -13.97 15.64
C LEU A 227 4.73 -14.36 16.67
N ASP A 228 4.79 -13.67 17.82
CA ASP A 228 5.72 -14.02 18.90
C ASP A 228 5.40 -15.39 19.49
N TYR A 229 4.12 -15.68 19.72
CA TYR A 229 3.72 -16.97 20.25
C TYR A 229 3.90 -18.09 19.20
N GLU A 230 3.52 -17.86 17.95
CA GLU A 230 3.73 -18.80 16.85
C GLU A 230 5.21 -19.13 16.63
N ALA A 231 6.10 -18.13 16.72
CA ALA A 231 7.55 -18.30 16.58
C ALA A 231 8.18 -19.21 17.65
N SER A 232 7.47 -19.46 18.77
CA SER A 232 7.91 -20.44 19.78
C SER A 232 7.72 -21.89 19.34
N TRP A 233 6.92 -22.13 18.30
CA TRP A 233 6.61 -23.46 17.77
C TRP A 233 7.20 -23.69 16.39
N LEU A 234 7.12 -22.69 15.51
CA LEU A 234 7.46 -22.82 14.09
C LEU A 234 8.32 -21.65 13.63
N PRO A 235 9.11 -21.80 12.55
CA PRO A 235 9.79 -20.67 11.92
C PRO A 235 8.77 -19.67 11.36
N VAL A 236 8.87 -18.41 11.78
CA VAL A 236 7.99 -17.31 11.33
C VAL A 236 8.85 -16.16 10.80
N ASP A 237 8.57 -15.69 9.59
CA ASP A 237 9.17 -14.47 9.04
C ASP A 237 8.47 -13.22 9.59
N LYS A 238 8.59 -13.03 10.91
CA LYS A 238 7.94 -11.93 11.65
C LYS A 238 8.24 -10.56 11.02
N PRO A 239 9.49 -10.20 10.67
CA PRO A 239 9.78 -8.89 10.08
C PRO A 239 9.05 -8.64 8.76
N ARG A 240 8.98 -9.64 7.87
CA ARG A 240 8.25 -9.50 6.60
C ARG A 240 6.76 -9.31 6.83
N ILE A 241 6.16 -10.12 7.70
CA ILE A 241 4.71 -10.06 7.97
C ILE A 241 4.34 -8.70 8.56
N LEU A 242 5.09 -8.24 9.57
CA LEU A 242 4.86 -6.92 10.16
C LEU A 242 5.09 -5.78 9.16
N ALA A 243 6.08 -5.88 8.27
CA ALA A 243 6.29 -4.86 7.25
C ALA A 243 5.09 -4.72 6.29
N VAL A 244 4.42 -5.83 5.96
CA VAL A 244 3.18 -5.80 5.15
C VAL A 244 2.03 -5.16 5.94
N MET A 245 1.86 -5.50 7.22
CA MET A 245 0.84 -4.89 8.07
C MET A 245 1.08 -3.39 8.31
N ASP A 246 2.33 -3.00 8.52
CA ASP A 246 2.74 -1.59 8.63
C ASP A 246 2.50 -0.84 7.30
N ALA A 247 2.70 -1.48 6.14
CA ALA A 247 2.40 -0.88 4.85
C ALA A 247 0.89 -0.59 4.69
N ILE A 248 0.02 -1.50 5.16
CA ILE A 248 -1.43 -1.28 5.20
C ILE A 248 -1.77 -0.10 6.11
N ALA A 249 -1.22 -0.07 7.33
CA ALA A 249 -1.45 1.04 8.26
C ALA A 249 -0.98 2.39 7.70
N ASN A 250 0.17 2.42 7.01
CA ASN A 250 0.69 3.61 6.34
C ASN A 250 -0.26 4.11 5.24
N ASP A 251 -0.72 3.22 4.36
CA ASP A 251 -1.63 3.59 3.27
C ASP A 251 -2.96 4.15 3.83
N VAL A 252 -3.51 3.54 4.88
CA VAL A 252 -4.73 4.02 5.56
C VAL A 252 -4.50 5.39 6.19
N ALA A 253 -3.37 5.59 6.84
CA ALA A 253 -3.05 6.86 7.48
C ALA A 253 -2.88 7.99 6.46
N TRP A 254 -2.29 7.70 5.29
CA TRP A 254 -2.23 8.68 4.20
C TRP A 254 -3.61 9.07 3.69
N GLU A 255 -4.51 8.11 3.51
CA GLU A 255 -5.89 8.37 3.07
C GLU A 255 -6.66 9.18 4.11
N LEU A 256 -6.49 8.83 5.39
CA LEU A 256 -7.08 9.53 6.52
C LEU A 256 -6.66 11.02 6.56
N ALA A 257 -5.35 11.29 6.43
CA ALA A 257 -4.84 12.66 6.38
C ALA A 257 -5.27 13.41 5.12
N ALA A 258 -5.32 12.72 3.98
CA ALA A 258 -5.71 13.31 2.70
C ALA A 258 -7.18 13.75 2.68
N THR A 259 -8.05 13.00 3.35
CA THR A 259 -9.50 13.24 3.39
C THR A 259 -9.86 14.32 4.39
N THR A 260 -9.23 14.30 5.56
CA THR A 260 -9.58 15.20 6.68
C THR A 260 -8.79 16.50 6.67
N GLY A 261 -7.63 16.52 6.02
CA GLY A 261 -6.69 17.63 6.09
C GLY A 261 -5.86 17.67 7.39
N GLU A 262 -5.96 16.64 8.23
CA GLU A 262 -5.26 16.55 9.51
C GLU A 262 -4.12 15.51 9.45
N ALA A 263 -2.91 15.90 9.85
CA ALA A 263 -1.76 14.99 9.82
C ALA A 263 -1.74 13.99 11.00
N ASP A 264 -2.31 14.39 12.14
CA ASP A 264 -2.41 13.55 13.34
C ASP A 264 -3.58 12.54 13.19
N PRO A 265 -3.34 11.22 13.28
CA PRO A 265 -4.38 10.22 13.07
C PRO A 265 -5.60 10.36 13.99
N VAL A 266 -5.39 10.72 15.28
CA VAL A 266 -6.47 10.87 16.27
C VAL A 266 -7.35 12.08 15.96
N ALA A 267 -6.72 13.22 15.64
CA ALA A 267 -7.44 14.42 15.19
C ALA A 267 -8.22 14.15 13.87
N ALA A 268 -7.59 13.44 12.93
CA ALA A 268 -8.21 13.07 11.67
C ALA A 268 -9.40 12.11 11.86
N GLU A 269 -9.27 11.09 12.71
CA GLU A 269 -10.39 10.21 13.10
C GLU A 269 -11.54 11.04 13.67
N THR A 270 -11.25 11.93 14.62
CA THR A 270 -12.27 12.80 15.23
C THR A 270 -12.99 13.64 14.17
N ALA A 271 -12.27 14.15 13.17
CA ALA A 271 -12.86 14.90 12.06
C ALA A 271 -13.78 14.02 11.18
N LEU A 272 -13.42 12.76 10.92
CA LEU A 272 -14.29 11.82 10.20
C LEU A 272 -15.60 11.57 10.94
N TRP A 273 -15.54 11.33 12.25
CA TRP A 273 -16.73 11.15 13.07
C TRP A 273 -17.61 12.39 13.07
N ALA A 274 -17.01 13.58 13.23
CA ALA A 274 -17.75 14.84 13.17
C ALA A 274 -18.43 15.08 11.81
N ALA A 275 -17.87 14.55 10.73
CA ALA A 275 -18.44 14.62 9.38
C ALA A 275 -19.50 13.53 9.10
N GLY A 276 -19.66 12.53 9.97
CA GLY A 276 -20.52 11.36 9.71
C GLY A 276 -19.95 10.41 8.66
N GLU A 277 -18.63 10.41 8.47
CA GLU A 277 -17.90 9.60 7.48
C GLU A 277 -17.06 8.49 8.12
N GLN A 278 -17.26 8.20 9.40
CA GLN A 278 -16.48 7.21 10.17
C GLN A 278 -16.46 5.80 9.56
N LYS A 279 -17.49 5.43 8.78
CA LYS A 279 -17.55 4.15 8.06
C LYS A 279 -16.43 4.03 7.01
N GLN A 280 -15.88 5.12 6.52
CA GLN A 280 -14.81 5.10 5.53
C GLN A 280 -13.54 4.43 6.06
N LEU A 281 -13.23 4.60 7.35
CA LEU A 281 -11.95 4.12 7.90
C LEU A 281 -11.82 2.59 7.86
N PRO A 282 -12.80 1.78 8.34
CA PRO A 282 -12.75 0.33 8.15
C PRO A 282 -12.74 -0.10 6.67
N LEU A 283 -13.40 0.65 5.78
CA LEU A 283 -13.40 0.36 4.34
C LEU A 283 -12.04 0.63 3.70
N TRP A 284 -11.32 1.66 4.14
CA TRP A 284 -9.95 1.93 3.70
C TRP A 284 -8.96 0.86 4.18
N ILE A 285 -9.11 0.37 5.42
CA ILE A 285 -8.31 -0.76 5.92
C ILE A 285 -8.54 -1.99 5.03
N ALA A 286 -9.79 -2.33 4.75
CA ALA A 286 -10.14 -3.40 3.82
C ALA A 286 -9.50 -3.17 2.43
N ALA A 287 -9.67 -1.98 1.83
CA ALA A 287 -9.10 -1.68 0.52
C ALA A 287 -7.56 -1.81 0.50
N ALA A 288 -6.87 -1.34 1.54
CA ALA A 288 -5.43 -1.45 1.67
C ALA A 288 -4.98 -2.92 1.84
N MET A 289 -5.69 -3.73 2.61
CA MET A 289 -5.46 -5.18 2.69
C MET A 289 -5.66 -5.86 1.34
N ARG A 290 -6.67 -5.45 0.57
CA ARG A 290 -6.92 -6.00 -0.77
C ARG A 290 -5.78 -5.70 -1.75
N LYS A 291 -5.23 -4.50 -1.68
CA LYS A 291 -4.06 -4.08 -2.47
C LYS A 291 -2.81 -4.91 -2.13
N GLN A 292 -2.69 -5.39 -0.90
CA GLN A 292 -1.66 -6.35 -0.47
C GLN A 292 -2.02 -7.81 -0.78
N GLU A 293 -3.04 -8.05 -1.63
CA GLU A 293 -3.48 -9.38 -2.01
C GLU A 293 -3.87 -10.26 -0.81
N PHE A 294 -4.60 -9.71 0.17
CA PHE A 294 -5.18 -10.51 1.25
C PHE A 294 -6.50 -11.16 0.79
N TYR A 295 -6.73 -12.40 1.22
CA TYR A 295 -7.90 -13.22 0.93
C TYR A 295 -8.36 -13.95 2.18
N TYR A 296 -9.67 -14.11 2.33
CA TYR A 296 -10.22 -14.99 3.35
C TYR A 296 -10.02 -16.45 2.95
N ASN A 297 -9.48 -17.26 3.86
CA ASN A 297 -9.43 -18.70 3.77
C ASN A 297 -9.32 -19.26 5.19
N ALA A 298 -9.89 -20.44 5.46
CA ALA A 298 -9.71 -21.12 6.74
C ALA A 298 -8.29 -21.70 6.86
N GLU A 299 -7.29 -20.83 6.95
CA GLU A 299 -5.89 -21.15 7.20
C GLU A 299 -5.58 -20.78 8.64
N ALA A 300 -4.98 -21.71 9.38
CA ALA A 300 -4.49 -21.41 10.72
C ALA A 300 -2.99 -21.12 10.60
N LEU A 301 -2.49 -20.14 11.38
CA LEU A 301 -1.09 -19.68 11.44
C LEU A 301 -0.68 -18.64 10.39
N PHE A 302 -0.02 -17.57 10.82
CA PHE A 302 0.44 -16.52 9.90
C PHE A 302 1.61 -16.99 9.02
N SER A 303 2.48 -17.89 9.51
CA SER A 303 3.55 -18.46 8.68
C SER A 303 3.02 -19.14 7.41
N ARG A 304 1.87 -19.82 7.53
CA ARG A 304 1.19 -20.49 6.42
C ARG A 304 0.40 -19.50 5.57
N SER A 305 -0.26 -18.53 6.20
CA SER A 305 -0.95 -17.44 5.51
C SER A 305 -0.04 -16.69 4.51
N PHE A 306 1.26 -16.58 4.81
CA PHE A 306 2.26 -15.88 4.00
C PHE A 306 3.18 -16.81 3.18
N ASP A 307 2.94 -18.12 3.17
CA ASP A 307 3.72 -19.08 2.38
C ASP A 307 3.20 -19.15 0.94
N PRO A 308 3.94 -18.61 -0.05
CA PRO A 308 3.48 -18.58 -1.44
C PRO A 308 3.30 -19.98 -2.04
N SER A 309 3.95 -21.01 -1.49
CA SER A 309 3.83 -22.38 -2.00
C SER A 309 2.47 -23.02 -1.71
N LEU A 310 1.71 -22.45 -0.78
CA LEU A 310 0.37 -22.91 -0.40
C LEU A 310 -0.75 -22.21 -1.17
N HIS A 311 -0.42 -21.13 -1.92
CA HIS A 311 -1.40 -20.23 -2.51
C HIS A 311 -1.30 -20.19 -4.04
N ARG A 312 -2.32 -19.62 -4.70
CA ARG A 312 -2.39 -19.60 -6.17
C ARG A 312 -1.44 -18.59 -6.82
N GLY A 313 -0.91 -17.65 -6.05
CA GLY A 313 0.03 -16.61 -6.52
C GLY A 313 1.04 -16.26 -5.44
N ASP A 314 2.22 -15.82 -5.87
CA ASP A 314 3.37 -15.58 -4.97
C ASP A 314 3.15 -14.46 -3.94
N ALA A 315 2.18 -13.57 -4.19
CA ALA A 315 1.84 -12.47 -3.31
C ALA A 315 0.48 -12.66 -2.58
N TRP A 316 -0.23 -13.76 -2.83
CA TRP A 316 -1.50 -14.02 -2.16
C TRP A 316 -1.27 -14.37 -0.68
N VAL A 317 -2.03 -13.70 0.19
CA VAL A 317 -2.05 -13.94 1.63
C VAL A 317 -3.42 -14.43 2.04
N HIS A 318 -3.48 -15.57 2.71
CA HIS A 318 -4.73 -16.22 3.13
C HIS A 318 -4.92 -16.12 4.64
N LEU A 319 -5.92 -15.36 5.10
CA LEU A 319 -6.22 -15.16 6.52
C LEU A 319 -7.58 -15.77 6.90
N ASP A 320 -7.65 -16.40 8.06
CA ASP A 320 -8.93 -16.78 8.68
C ASP A 320 -9.67 -15.58 9.28
N CYS A 321 -10.85 -15.83 9.86
CA CYS A 321 -11.69 -14.77 10.42
C CYS A 321 -11.01 -13.98 11.54
N ASP A 322 -10.31 -14.68 12.43
CA ASP A 322 -9.71 -14.08 13.61
C ASP A 322 -8.44 -13.30 13.22
N GLN A 323 -7.62 -13.86 12.32
CA GLN A 323 -6.46 -13.18 11.74
C GLN A 323 -6.83 -11.91 10.98
N LEU A 324 -7.97 -11.90 10.28
CA LEU A 324 -8.50 -10.68 9.66
C LEU A 324 -8.81 -9.62 10.72
N VAL A 325 -9.46 -9.98 11.84
CA VAL A 325 -9.68 -9.04 12.95
C VAL A 325 -8.35 -8.54 13.50
N TYR A 326 -7.37 -9.42 13.73
CA TYR A 326 -6.07 -9.00 14.25
C TYR A 326 -5.34 -8.04 13.30
N ALA A 327 -5.44 -8.23 11.98
CA ALA A 327 -4.88 -7.31 11.00
C ALA A 327 -5.51 -5.92 11.09
N PHE A 328 -6.83 -5.82 11.23
CA PHE A 328 -7.52 -4.54 11.50
C PHE A 328 -7.02 -3.90 12.80
N MET A 329 -6.89 -4.71 13.86
CA MET A 329 -6.39 -4.23 15.15
C MET A 329 -4.91 -3.82 15.10
N HIS A 330 -4.11 -4.38 14.19
CA HIS A 330 -2.75 -3.91 13.97
C HIS A 330 -2.75 -2.48 13.41
N VAL A 331 -3.61 -2.20 12.42
CA VAL A 331 -3.77 -0.83 11.92
C VAL A 331 -4.26 0.10 13.02
N ALA A 332 -5.25 -0.33 13.81
CA ALA A 332 -5.74 0.42 14.96
C ALA A 332 -4.63 0.73 15.98
N ALA A 333 -3.78 -0.25 16.31
CA ALA A 333 -2.66 -0.04 17.22
C ALA A 333 -1.63 0.99 16.69
N ARG A 334 -1.37 1.00 15.38
CA ARG A 334 -0.44 1.96 14.75
C ARG A 334 -0.98 3.38 14.66
N LEU A 335 -2.31 3.51 14.55
CA LEU A 335 -2.99 4.79 14.34
C LEU A 335 -3.77 5.29 15.56
N ASP A 336 -3.68 4.58 16.69
CA ASP A 336 -4.39 4.86 17.94
C ASP A 336 -5.93 4.87 17.82
N LEU A 337 -6.48 3.94 17.04
CA LEU A 337 -7.93 3.86 16.84
C LEU A 337 -8.59 3.03 17.94
N ALA A 338 -9.76 3.44 18.42
CA ALA A 338 -10.51 2.76 19.48
C ALA A 338 -11.24 1.48 18.99
N MET A 339 -10.52 0.58 18.33
CA MET A 339 -11.04 -0.70 17.82
C MET A 339 -10.78 -1.84 18.79
N LYS A 340 -11.80 -2.68 19.02
CA LYS A 340 -11.81 -3.79 19.97
C LYS A 340 -12.26 -5.08 19.31
N ALA A 341 -11.68 -6.20 19.72
CA ALA A 341 -12.18 -7.52 19.37
C ALA A 341 -13.39 -7.89 20.22
N ILE A 342 -14.41 -8.48 19.59
CA ILE A 342 -15.60 -9.00 20.24
C ILE A 342 -15.73 -10.50 19.96
N PRO A 343 -15.76 -11.37 20.98
CA PRO A 343 -15.99 -12.79 20.83
C PRO A 343 -17.42 -13.12 20.40
N SER A 344 -17.50 -14.17 19.62
CA SER A 344 -18.70 -14.94 19.27
C SER A 344 -18.33 -16.43 19.31
N PRO A 345 -19.30 -17.37 19.41
CA PRO A 345 -19.00 -18.77 19.72
C PRO A 345 -17.97 -19.45 18.81
N TYR A 346 -17.90 -19.03 17.54
CA TYR A 346 -16.99 -19.60 16.53
C TYR A 346 -16.33 -18.51 15.67
N HIS A 347 -16.31 -17.27 16.15
CA HIS A 347 -15.94 -16.13 15.32
C HIS A 347 -15.49 -14.96 16.18
N VAL A 348 -14.61 -14.11 15.64
CA VAL A 348 -14.29 -12.83 16.25
C VAL A 348 -14.76 -11.70 15.33
N TYR A 349 -15.37 -10.69 15.92
CA TYR A 349 -15.81 -9.49 15.24
C TYR A 349 -15.04 -8.28 15.74
N LEU A 350 -15.20 -7.15 15.04
CA LEU A 350 -14.59 -5.89 15.42
C LEU A 350 -15.66 -4.88 15.84
N ARG A 351 -15.43 -4.22 16.97
CA ARG A 351 -16.17 -3.02 17.39
C ARG A 351 -15.26 -1.82 17.30
N TYR A 352 -15.75 -0.75 16.70
CA TYR A 352 -15.03 0.50 16.55
C TYR A 352 -15.80 1.58 17.31
N ASP A 353 -15.28 1.95 18.48
CA ASP A 353 -15.89 2.95 19.35
C ASP A 353 -15.64 4.36 18.80
N GLY A 354 -16.67 5.19 18.77
CA GLY A 354 -16.53 6.60 18.38
C GLY A 354 -16.06 7.48 19.54
N PRO A 355 -15.47 8.64 19.24
CA PRO A 355 -15.09 9.62 20.25
C PRO A 355 -16.34 10.15 20.96
N SER A 356 -16.21 10.46 22.25
CA SER A 356 -17.23 11.20 23.02
C SER A 356 -18.65 10.59 23.09
N GLY A 357 -18.77 9.27 23.05
CA GLY A 357 -20.05 8.57 23.27
C GLY A 357 -20.93 8.44 22.02
N GLU A 358 -20.37 8.69 20.84
CA GLU A 358 -21.00 8.32 19.57
C GLU A 358 -21.27 6.80 19.51
N PRO A 359 -22.37 6.36 18.87
CA PRO A 359 -22.66 4.94 18.74
C PRO A 359 -21.53 4.18 18.03
N PRO A 360 -21.10 3.02 18.55
CA PRO A 360 -20.03 2.26 17.93
C PRO A 360 -20.44 1.71 16.57
N LEU A 361 -19.46 1.53 15.69
CA LEU A 361 -19.61 0.69 14.50
C LEU A 361 -19.25 -0.75 14.83
N PHE A 362 -19.91 -1.67 14.16
CA PHE A 362 -19.62 -3.09 14.27
C PHE A 362 -19.31 -3.64 12.89
N VAL A 363 -18.19 -4.33 12.78
CA VAL A 363 -17.59 -4.74 11.52
C VAL A 363 -17.42 -6.25 11.50
N GLU A 364 -17.96 -6.87 10.45
CA GLU A 364 -17.75 -8.27 10.13
C GLU A 364 -16.61 -8.36 9.11
N THR A 365 -15.41 -8.63 9.60
CA THR A 365 -14.18 -8.58 8.79
C THR A 365 -14.13 -9.65 7.70
N THR A 366 -14.90 -10.74 7.82
CA THR A 366 -14.99 -11.73 6.73
C THR A 366 -15.86 -11.28 5.56
N GLN A 367 -16.71 -10.28 5.76
CA GLN A 367 -17.44 -9.60 4.67
C GLN A 367 -16.54 -8.60 3.91
N PHE A 368 -15.22 -8.71 4.11
CA PHE A 368 -14.20 -8.24 3.17
C PHE A 368 -14.39 -8.80 1.74
N ARG A 369 -15.35 -9.73 1.52
CA ARG A 369 -15.70 -10.29 0.20
C ARG A 369 -17.20 -10.52 0.03
N ALA A 370 -17.71 -10.20 -1.17
CA ALA A 370 -18.90 -10.84 -1.71
C ALA A 370 -18.61 -12.29 -2.09
N ILE A 371 -19.50 -13.17 -1.65
CA ILE A 371 -19.55 -14.58 -2.01
C ILE A 371 -20.29 -14.66 -3.35
N ASP A 372 -19.59 -14.85 -4.47
CA ASP A 372 -20.27 -15.18 -5.72
C ASP A 372 -20.62 -16.68 -5.67
N VAL A 373 -21.89 -16.99 -5.36
CA VAL A 373 -22.40 -18.37 -5.30
C VAL A 373 -23.01 -18.73 -6.65
N ASP A 374 -22.19 -19.18 -7.60
CA ASP A 374 -22.68 -19.93 -8.76
C ASP A 374 -22.91 -21.38 -8.35
N GLY A 375 -23.98 -21.65 -7.58
CA GLY A 375 -24.63 -22.95 -7.28
C GLY A 375 -23.79 -24.17 -6.84
N THR A 376 -22.48 -24.09 -6.93
CA THR A 376 -21.46 -25.14 -6.97
C THR A 376 -20.06 -24.62 -6.59
N ARG A 377 -19.82 -23.30 -6.67
CA ARG A 377 -18.59 -22.64 -6.20
C ARG A 377 -18.89 -21.36 -5.43
N VAL A 378 -18.12 -21.13 -4.37
CA VAL A 378 -17.95 -19.82 -3.75
C VAL A 378 -16.74 -19.18 -4.43
N SER A 379 -16.97 -18.16 -5.25
CA SER A 379 -15.88 -17.29 -5.72
C SER A 379 -15.65 -16.22 -4.67
N PHE A 380 -14.42 -16.17 -4.17
CA PHE A 380 -13.96 -15.10 -3.29
C PHE A 380 -13.44 -13.90 -4.10
N ASP A 381 -13.40 -13.97 -5.44
CA ASP A 381 -12.78 -12.94 -6.28
C ASP A 381 -13.72 -11.76 -6.61
N GLY A 382 -14.96 -11.79 -6.12
CA GLY A 382 -16.00 -10.78 -6.37
C GLY A 382 -15.79 -9.45 -5.62
N GLN A 383 -16.47 -8.40 -6.08
CA GLN A 383 -16.53 -7.10 -5.38
C GLN A 383 -17.64 -7.13 -4.34
N THR A 384 -17.33 -7.02 -3.04
CA THR A 384 -18.04 -6.03 -2.21
C THR A 384 -17.18 -5.61 -1.01
N ILE A 385 -16.81 -4.34 -1.00
CA ILE A 385 -16.48 -3.54 0.18
C ILE A 385 -17.61 -2.51 0.21
N GLY A 386 -18.55 -2.60 1.17
CA GLY A 386 -19.83 -1.88 1.13
C GLY A 386 -20.65 -2.03 2.42
N GLU A 387 -21.95 -1.73 2.41
CA GLU A 387 -22.79 -1.72 3.63
C GLU A 387 -22.87 -3.07 4.35
N GLU A 388 -22.74 -4.21 3.65
CA GLU A 388 -22.72 -5.56 4.24
C GLU A 388 -21.50 -5.83 5.15
N PHE A 389 -20.51 -4.96 5.09
CA PHE A 389 -19.34 -4.96 5.98
C PHE A 389 -19.69 -4.52 7.40
N PHE A 390 -20.77 -3.75 7.54
CA PHE A 390 -21.27 -3.25 8.81
C PHE A 390 -22.49 -4.03 9.26
N MET A 391 -22.58 -4.29 10.55
CA MET A 391 -23.70 -4.98 11.15
C MET A 391 -24.32 -4.14 12.26
N ALA A 392 -25.60 -4.39 12.52
CA ALA A 392 -26.30 -3.81 13.66
C ALA A 392 -25.80 -4.43 14.96
N GLU A 393 -25.91 -3.70 16.08
CA GLU A 393 -25.50 -4.20 17.40
C GLU A 393 -26.28 -5.46 17.81
N ASP A 394 -27.56 -5.55 17.46
CA ASP A 394 -28.41 -6.70 17.76
C ASP A 394 -28.09 -7.93 16.89
N TYR A 395 -27.38 -7.75 15.78
CA TYR A 395 -26.93 -8.84 14.90
C TYR A 395 -26.07 -9.87 15.66
N TYR A 396 -25.23 -9.40 16.59
CA TYR A 396 -24.39 -10.26 17.42
C TYR A 396 -25.18 -11.30 18.19
N SER A 397 -26.27 -10.87 18.82
CA SER A 397 -27.15 -11.77 19.58
C SER A 397 -27.89 -12.78 18.70
N SER A 398 -27.98 -12.53 17.38
CA SER A 398 -28.74 -13.34 16.43
C SER A 398 -27.98 -14.51 15.80
N GLY A 399 -26.64 -14.56 15.94
CA GLY A 399 -25.78 -15.65 15.47
C GLY A 399 -25.76 -15.82 13.94
N ARG A 400 -24.63 -15.48 13.29
CA ARG A 400 -24.46 -15.75 11.86
C ARG A 400 -24.56 -17.27 11.59
N GLY A 401 -25.39 -17.65 10.61
CA GLY A 401 -25.63 -19.05 10.26
C GLY A 401 -26.63 -19.80 11.14
N GLY A 402 -27.40 -19.11 12.00
CA GLY A 402 -28.42 -19.74 12.85
C GLY A 402 -27.84 -20.53 14.02
N THR A 403 -26.56 -20.29 14.35
CA THR A 403 -25.89 -20.92 15.49
C THR A 403 -26.05 -20.02 16.70
N TRP A 404 -26.83 -20.47 17.68
CA TRP A 404 -27.10 -19.73 18.91
C TRP A 404 -26.22 -20.25 20.02
N ALA A 405 -25.45 -19.36 20.66
CA ALA A 405 -24.85 -19.68 21.95
C ALA A 405 -25.97 -19.76 22.99
N SER A 406 -25.84 -20.70 23.92
CA SER A 406 -26.73 -20.74 25.08
C SER A 406 -26.59 -19.45 25.90
N PRO A 407 -27.63 -19.03 26.65
CA PRO A 407 -27.50 -17.93 27.61
C PRO A 407 -26.36 -18.17 28.61
N GLU A 408 -26.15 -19.42 29.01
CA GLU A 408 -25.07 -19.83 29.91
C GLU A 408 -23.69 -19.62 29.28
N ILE A 409 -23.47 -20.06 28.02
CA ILE A 409 -22.22 -19.83 27.29
C ILE A 409 -21.99 -18.33 27.09
N THR A 410 -23.04 -17.60 26.68
CA THR A 410 -22.97 -16.15 26.48
C THR A 410 -22.51 -15.44 27.74
N ALA A 411 -23.09 -15.76 28.89
CA ALA A 411 -22.74 -15.16 30.17
C ALA A 411 -21.33 -15.59 30.64
N ALA A 412 -20.95 -16.85 30.46
CA ALA A 412 -19.68 -17.38 30.94
C ALA A 412 -18.47 -16.88 30.12
N ALA A 413 -18.60 -16.88 28.78
CA ALA A 413 -17.55 -16.45 27.86
C ALA A 413 -17.53 -14.93 27.64
N GLY A 414 -18.52 -14.20 28.21
CA GLY A 414 -18.67 -12.78 27.96
C GLY A 414 -18.88 -12.47 26.48
N LEU A 415 -19.62 -13.32 25.77
CA LEU A 415 -19.85 -13.14 24.34
C LEU A 415 -20.46 -11.76 24.08
N TYR A 416 -20.10 -11.19 22.93
CA TYR A 416 -20.60 -9.88 22.48
C TYR A 416 -20.13 -8.69 23.34
N GLN A 417 -19.23 -8.90 24.29
CA GLN A 417 -18.53 -7.84 25.03
C GLN A 417 -17.09 -7.69 24.53
N PRO A 418 -16.52 -6.49 24.50
CA PRO A 418 -15.12 -6.32 24.13
C PRO A 418 -14.19 -7.17 24.99
N TRP A 419 -13.27 -7.90 24.36
CA TRP A 419 -12.26 -8.67 25.08
C TRP A 419 -11.32 -7.78 25.86
N THR A 420 -10.99 -8.23 27.07
CA THR A 420 -9.79 -7.77 27.78
C THR A 420 -8.53 -8.25 27.07
N GLU A 421 -7.39 -7.62 27.36
CA GLU A 421 -6.09 -8.05 26.83
C GLU A 421 -5.78 -9.52 27.16
N LYS A 422 -6.14 -9.99 28.36
CA LYS A 422 -5.93 -11.39 28.75
C LYS A 422 -6.74 -12.34 27.86
N GLU A 423 -8.02 -12.06 27.67
CA GLU A 423 -8.92 -12.90 26.87
C GLU A 423 -8.47 -12.97 25.41
N LEU A 424 -8.06 -11.84 24.83
CA LEU A 424 -7.49 -11.79 23.49
C LEU A 424 -6.19 -12.62 23.38
N ASN A 425 -5.30 -12.52 24.37
CA ASN A 425 -4.08 -13.34 24.40
C ASN A 425 -4.37 -14.83 24.54
N ASP A 426 -5.34 -15.21 25.38
CA ASP A 426 -5.74 -16.61 25.55
C ASP A 426 -6.31 -17.17 24.23
N ASN A 427 -7.11 -16.37 23.51
CA ASN A 427 -7.66 -16.75 22.21
C ASN A 427 -6.57 -16.91 21.12
N ILE A 428 -5.61 -15.97 21.05
CA ILE A 428 -4.43 -16.08 20.17
C ILE A 428 -3.68 -17.38 20.42
N VAL A 429 -3.44 -17.70 21.70
CA VAL A 429 -2.76 -18.94 22.08
C VAL A 429 -3.55 -20.17 21.62
N ALA A 430 -4.87 -20.18 21.84
CA ALA A 430 -5.73 -21.27 21.39
C ALA A 430 -5.64 -21.47 19.86
N ASN A 431 -5.73 -20.37 19.10
CA ASN A 431 -5.66 -20.39 17.63
C ASN A 431 -4.31 -20.92 17.11
N VAL A 432 -3.19 -20.45 17.68
CA VAL A 432 -1.85 -20.94 17.31
C VAL A 432 -1.70 -22.41 17.63
N LEU A 433 -2.13 -22.86 18.82
CA LEU A 433 -2.00 -24.26 19.21
C LEU A 433 -2.80 -25.17 18.27
N VAL A 434 -4.02 -24.78 17.88
CA VAL A 434 -4.83 -25.52 16.88
C VAL A 434 -4.09 -25.62 15.55
N GLY A 435 -3.52 -24.50 15.08
CA GLY A 435 -2.75 -24.47 13.85
C GLY A 435 -1.51 -25.38 13.88
N VAL A 436 -0.76 -25.32 14.97
CA VAL A 436 0.44 -26.15 15.19
C VAL A 436 0.08 -27.64 15.26
N ALA A 437 -1.01 -28.00 15.94
CA ALA A 437 -1.50 -29.39 15.98
C ALA A 437 -1.89 -29.92 14.59
N LYS A 438 -2.52 -29.08 13.74
CA LYS A 438 -2.82 -29.43 12.34
C LYS A 438 -1.55 -29.68 11.50
N GLN A 439 -0.40 -29.15 11.91
CA GLN A 439 0.91 -29.47 11.30
C GLN A 439 1.54 -30.77 11.83
N GLY A 440 0.84 -31.53 12.69
CA GLY A 440 1.33 -32.79 13.24
C GLY A 440 2.37 -32.63 14.34
N MET A 441 2.51 -31.44 14.91
CA MET A 441 3.33 -31.23 16.10
C MET A 441 2.56 -31.62 17.36
N GLU A 442 3.25 -32.05 18.42
CA GLU A 442 2.66 -32.45 19.71
C GLU A 442 2.86 -31.40 20.85
N PRO A 443 2.22 -30.22 20.78
CA PRO A 443 2.36 -29.18 21.82
C PRO A 443 1.26 -29.20 22.88
N TYR A 444 0.21 -30.00 22.69
CA TYR A 444 -1.13 -29.50 22.97
C TYR A 444 -1.57 -29.40 24.45
N PRO A 445 -1.29 -30.36 25.35
CA PRO A 445 -1.89 -30.32 26.68
C PRO A 445 -1.19 -29.34 27.63
N ALA A 446 0.14 -29.41 27.76
CA ALA A 446 0.84 -28.66 28.82
C ALA A 446 0.75 -27.13 28.65
N ALA A 447 0.86 -26.63 27.41
CA ALA A 447 0.76 -25.20 27.13
C ALA A 447 -0.67 -24.67 27.33
N SER A 448 -1.68 -25.44 26.92
CA SER A 448 -3.10 -25.10 27.12
C SER A 448 -3.49 -25.14 28.60
N GLU A 449 -3.07 -26.19 29.32
CA GLU A 449 -3.33 -26.39 30.75
C GLU A 449 -2.80 -25.23 31.60
N ALA A 450 -1.57 -24.76 31.31
CA ALA A 450 -0.97 -23.64 32.02
C ALA A 450 -1.76 -22.32 31.87
N ARG A 451 -2.64 -22.24 30.86
CA ARG A 451 -3.43 -21.03 30.54
C ARG A 451 -4.88 -21.10 31.04
N LEU A 452 -5.35 -22.25 31.49
CA LEU A 452 -6.73 -22.41 32.00
C LEU A 452 -7.02 -21.51 33.20
N ALA A 453 -6.02 -21.22 34.03
CA ALA A 453 -6.20 -20.41 35.22
C ALA A 453 -6.76 -19.02 34.88
N GLY A 454 -8.03 -18.81 35.22
CA GLY A 454 -8.74 -17.55 34.98
C GLY A 454 -8.98 -17.24 33.49
N THR A 455 -8.95 -18.24 32.60
CA THR A 455 -9.41 -18.05 31.22
C THR A 455 -10.93 -18.03 31.13
N ARG A 456 -11.44 -17.34 30.12
CA ARG A 456 -12.85 -17.37 29.70
C ARG A 456 -12.99 -17.73 28.23
N ASP A 457 -11.89 -18.09 27.58
CA ASP A 457 -11.89 -18.38 26.15
C ASP A 457 -12.52 -19.77 25.90
N PRO A 458 -13.67 -19.85 25.23
CA PRO A 458 -14.36 -21.11 25.03
C PRO A 458 -13.62 -22.02 24.04
N MET A 459 -12.84 -21.48 23.12
CA MET A 459 -12.04 -22.27 22.17
C MET A 459 -10.92 -23.02 22.89
N LEU A 460 -10.16 -22.35 23.75
CA LEU A 460 -9.08 -22.95 24.55
C LEU A 460 -9.59 -24.13 25.36
N VAL A 461 -10.67 -23.91 26.14
CA VAL A 461 -11.28 -24.92 26.99
C VAL A 461 -11.84 -26.07 26.15
N THR A 462 -12.63 -25.77 25.12
CA THR A 462 -13.27 -26.78 24.28
C THR A 462 -12.24 -27.65 23.56
N ASN A 463 -11.19 -27.04 23.02
CA ASN A 463 -10.16 -27.78 22.30
C ASN A 463 -9.35 -28.68 23.24
N LEU A 464 -9.05 -28.21 24.46
CA LEU A 464 -8.35 -29.05 25.44
C LEU A 464 -9.22 -30.22 25.92
N TYR A 465 -10.51 -29.97 26.18
CA TYR A 465 -11.48 -31.01 26.49
C TYR A 465 -11.56 -32.08 25.38
N LEU A 466 -11.69 -31.64 24.11
CA LEU A 466 -11.71 -32.52 22.95
C LEU A 466 -10.42 -33.32 22.78
N TRP A 467 -9.27 -32.71 23.08
CA TRP A 467 -7.99 -33.40 23.03
C TRP A 467 -7.95 -34.56 24.04
N TYR A 468 -8.32 -34.32 25.31
CA TYR A 468 -8.36 -35.37 26.32
C TYR A 468 -9.35 -36.48 25.96
N LEU A 469 -10.52 -36.13 25.40
CA LEU A 469 -11.47 -37.11 24.90
C LEU A 469 -10.87 -37.99 23.80
N HIS A 470 -10.29 -37.39 22.76
CA HIS A 470 -9.69 -38.16 21.66
C HIS A 470 -8.54 -39.05 22.15
N GLN A 471 -7.69 -38.54 23.06
CA GLN A 471 -6.65 -39.36 23.67
C GLN A 471 -7.23 -40.53 24.46
N ALA A 472 -8.32 -40.31 25.19
CA ALA A 472 -8.98 -41.39 25.92
C ALA A 472 -9.50 -42.47 24.96
N GLU A 473 -10.16 -42.07 23.87
CA GLU A 473 -10.66 -42.96 22.80
C GLU A 473 -9.52 -43.74 22.13
N ASP A 474 -8.45 -43.06 21.71
CA ASP A 474 -7.27 -43.70 21.10
C ASP A 474 -6.63 -44.74 22.03
N ASN A 475 -6.52 -44.44 23.32
CA ASN A 475 -5.99 -45.38 24.31
C ASN A 475 -6.94 -46.57 24.54
N PHE A 476 -8.25 -46.34 24.45
CA PHE A 476 -9.24 -47.40 24.62
C PHE A 476 -9.12 -48.40 23.48
N ASP A 477 -9.01 -47.90 22.25
CA ASP A 477 -8.86 -48.72 21.04
C ASP A 477 -7.54 -49.51 21.03
N ARG A 478 -6.50 -48.99 21.69
CA ARG A 478 -5.22 -49.70 21.93
C ARG A 478 -5.28 -50.70 23.09
N GLY A 479 -6.36 -50.71 23.87
CA GLY A 479 -6.52 -51.54 25.06
C GLY A 479 -5.80 -51.02 26.31
N ASP A 480 -5.30 -49.79 26.32
CA ASP A 480 -4.71 -49.14 27.49
C ASP A 480 -5.81 -48.49 28.35
N LEU A 481 -6.54 -49.33 29.07
CA LEU A 481 -7.68 -48.92 29.89
C LEU A 481 -7.29 -47.95 31.02
N GLY A 482 -6.05 -48.04 31.54
CA GLY A 482 -5.56 -47.15 32.59
C GLY A 482 -5.34 -45.73 32.08
N MET A 483 -4.74 -45.59 30.89
CA MET A 483 -4.57 -44.28 30.26
C MET A 483 -5.91 -43.71 29.78
N THR A 484 -6.82 -44.54 29.23
CA THR A 484 -8.18 -44.10 28.90
C THR A 484 -8.87 -43.49 30.10
N GLN A 485 -8.85 -44.17 31.26
CA GLN A 485 -9.48 -43.66 32.47
C GLN A 485 -8.86 -42.32 32.91
N THR A 486 -7.54 -42.19 32.86
CA THR A 486 -6.83 -40.95 33.22
C THR A 486 -7.25 -39.77 32.33
N MET A 487 -7.27 -39.97 31.01
CA MET A 487 -7.61 -38.92 30.05
C MET A 487 -9.10 -38.55 30.10
N ALA A 488 -9.99 -39.54 30.20
CA ALA A 488 -11.43 -39.30 30.33
C ALA A 488 -11.79 -38.60 31.66
N ALA A 489 -11.12 -38.95 32.76
CA ALA A 489 -11.30 -38.25 34.04
C ALA A 489 -10.87 -36.78 33.94
N ARG A 490 -9.75 -36.48 33.27
CA ARG A 490 -9.33 -35.08 33.06
C ARG A 490 -10.32 -34.30 32.19
N ALA A 491 -10.87 -34.91 31.14
CA ALA A 491 -11.96 -34.30 30.36
C ALA A 491 -13.19 -34.02 31.23
N GLN A 492 -13.55 -34.94 32.14
CA GLN A 492 -14.65 -34.77 33.08
C GLN A 492 -14.40 -33.60 34.06
N GLU A 493 -13.17 -33.48 34.57
CA GLU A 493 -12.76 -32.35 35.42
C GLU A 493 -12.90 -31.01 34.68
N LEU A 494 -12.45 -30.92 33.43
CA LEU A 494 -12.60 -29.71 32.61
C LEU A 494 -14.08 -29.36 32.39
N ARG A 495 -14.95 -30.34 32.16
CA ARG A 495 -16.40 -30.09 32.07
C ARG A 495 -17.00 -29.65 33.39
N ALA A 496 -16.55 -30.20 34.51
CA ALA A 496 -17.02 -29.79 35.82
C ALA A 496 -16.62 -28.34 36.15
N GLU A 497 -15.39 -27.95 35.79
CA GLU A 497 -14.84 -26.63 36.07
C GLU A 497 -15.34 -25.56 35.09
N PHE A 498 -15.39 -25.89 33.80
CA PHE A 498 -15.63 -24.95 32.70
C PHE A 498 -16.84 -25.30 31.85
N GLY A 499 -17.78 -26.11 32.35
CA GLY A 499 -18.92 -26.64 31.58
C GLY A 499 -19.62 -25.62 30.68
N PRO A 500 -19.96 -24.40 31.18
CA PRO A 500 -20.56 -23.34 30.36
C PRO A 500 -19.66 -22.79 29.24
N LEU A 501 -18.36 -23.06 29.21
CA LEU A 501 -17.44 -22.64 28.16
C LEU A 501 -17.18 -23.74 27.12
N ILE A 502 -17.60 -24.97 27.37
CA ILE A 502 -17.43 -26.09 26.44
C ILE A 502 -18.57 -26.04 25.42
N ILE A 503 -18.23 -25.80 24.16
CA ILE A 503 -19.23 -25.58 23.11
C ILE A 503 -19.86 -26.93 22.71
N TYR A 504 -21.02 -27.21 23.31
CA TYR A 504 -21.98 -28.28 23.03
C TYR A 504 -21.41 -29.62 22.56
N LEU A 505 -21.03 -30.43 23.54
CA LEU A 505 -20.82 -31.86 23.38
C LEU A 505 -21.65 -32.59 24.45
N GLU A 506 -22.34 -33.66 24.03
CA GLU A 506 -22.83 -34.65 24.99
C GLU A 506 -21.66 -35.13 25.86
N PRO A 507 -21.89 -35.54 27.12
CA PRO A 507 -20.82 -35.95 28.02
C PRO A 507 -20.22 -37.30 27.61
N LYS A 508 -19.47 -37.28 26.51
CA LYS A 508 -18.87 -38.45 25.89
C LYS A 508 -17.89 -39.14 26.82
N GLU A 509 -17.25 -38.39 27.72
CA GLU A 509 -16.37 -38.96 28.74
C GLU A 509 -17.14 -39.89 29.71
N ASP A 510 -18.40 -39.59 30.06
CA ASP A 510 -19.18 -40.45 30.95
C ASP A 510 -19.48 -41.80 30.28
N ALA A 511 -19.83 -41.77 28.99
CA ALA A 511 -20.04 -42.97 28.18
C ALA A 511 -18.75 -43.78 27.99
N LEU A 512 -17.62 -43.10 27.79
CA LEU A 512 -16.32 -43.75 27.66
C LEU A 512 -15.85 -44.39 28.97
N LEU A 513 -16.03 -43.71 30.11
CA LEU A 513 -15.75 -44.25 31.44
C LEU A 513 -16.61 -45.49 31.75
N ALA A 514 -17.88 -45.49 31.33
CA ALA A 514 -18.75 -46.66 31.46
C ALA A 514 -18.22 -47.86 30.63
N ARG A 515 -17.79 -47.62 29.39
CA ARG A 515 -17.17 -48.65 28.53
C ARG A 515 -15.87 -49.21 29.13
N VAL A 516 -15.06 -48.37 29.75
CA VAL A 516 -13.85 -48.80 30.48
C VAL A 516 -14.21 -49.73 31.64
N ALA A 517 -15.22 -49.37 32.44
CA ALA A 517 -15.68 -50.19 33.56
C ALA A 517 -16.19 -51.57 33.09
N GLU A 518 -16.95 -51.61 32.00
CA GLU A 518 -17.41 -52.86 31.37
C GLU A 518 -16.23 -53.73 30.90
N ALA A 519 -15.24 -53.14 30.22
CA ALA A 519 -14.06 -53.84 29.74
C ALA A 519 -13.21 -54.41 30.89
N LEU A 520 -13.01 -53.65 31.96
CA LEU A 520 -12.31 -54.11 33.16
C LEU A 520 -13.06 -55.27 33.85
N ASN A 521 -14.39 -55.20 33.92
CA ASN A 521 -15.19 -56.30 34.48
C ASN A 521 -15.09 -57.57 33.62
N ALA A 522 -15.06 -57.44 32.29
CA ALA A 522 -14.89 -58.57 31.39
C ALA A 522 -13.50 -59.22 31.51
N GLN A 523 -12.44 -58.43 31.72
CA GLN A 523 -11.08 -58.95 31.97
C GLN A 523 -10.95 -59.70 33.30
N ASN A 524 -11.77 -59.34 34.29
CA ASN A 524 -11.79 -59.96 35.62
C ASN A 524 -12.84 -61.07 35.77
N ALA A 525 -13.62 -61.37 34.73
CA ALA A 525 -14.58 -62.45 34.74
C ALA A 525 -13.83 -63.82 34.71
N PRO A 526 -14.19 -64.76 35.62
CA PRO A 526 -13.45 -66.00 35.84
C PRO A 526 -13.49 -67.01 34.70
#